data_AF-A0A0A9DB04-F1
#
_entry.id   AF-A0A0A9DB04-F1
#
_cell.length_a   1.000
_cell.length_b   1.000
_cell.length_c   1.000
_cell.angle_alpha   90.00
_cell.angle_beta   90.00
_cell.angle_gamma   90.00
#
_symmetry.space_group_name_H-M   'P 1'
#
loop_
_entity.id
_entity.type
_entity.pdbx_description
1 polymer ?
#
loop_
_entity_poly.entity_id
_entity_poly.type
_entity_poly.pdbx_seq_one_letter_code
_entity_poly.pdbx_strand_id
1 'polypeptide(L)'
;MFLKFLRWRKEVAPDGAVPEERVRGQLSQDKACMGGVDRTGRPILIGFLARHYSANRDMAEFKSFVVYFFDKICARLPRGQEKFLCIMDLKGWGYSNCDVRAYIATIEIMQVCSASS
;
A
#
# COMPACT_ATOMS: atom_id res chain seq x y z
N MET A 1 -0.07 -7.00 -20.72
CA MET A 1 0.10 -6.41 -19.38
C MET A 1 -0.10 -7.42 -18.26
N PHE A 2 -1.13 -8.27 -18.31
CA PHE A 2 -1.33 -9.39 -17.36
C PHE A 2 -0.10 -10.29 -17.12
N LEU A 3 0.62 -10.71 -18.17
CA LEU A 3 1.85 -11.52 -18.01
C LEU A 3 2.96 -10.80 -17.24
N LYS A 4 3.07 -9.46 -17.37
CA LYS A 4 4.04 -8.66 -16.60
C LYS A 4 3.64 -8.62 -15.13
N PHE A 5 2.36 -8.41 -14.85
CA PHE A 5 1.81 -8.49 -13.50
C PHE A 5 2.04 -9.86 -12.86
N LEU A 6 1.76 -10.96 -13.57
CA LEU A 6 1.99 -12.31 -13.03
C LEU A 6 3.46 -12.59 -12.69
N ARG A 7 4.41 -12.14 -13.53
CA ARG A 7 5.85 -12.26 -13.25
C ARG A 7 6.23 -11.45 -12.02
N TRP A 8 5.85 -10.18 -11.99
CA TRP A 8 6.08 -9.29 -10.85
C TRP A 8 5.47 -9.84 -9.55
N ARG A 9 4.26 -10.42 -9.62
CA ARG A 9 3.57 -10.95 -8.45
C ARG A 9 4.28 -12.17 -7.86
N LYS A 10 4.86 -13.02 -8.71
CA LYS A 10 5.71 -14.15 -8.28
C LYS A 10 7.02 -13.68 -7.64
N GLU A 11 7.59 -12.57 -8.10
CA GLU A 11 8.81 -12.01 -7.52
C GLU A 11 8.56 -11.38 -6.14
N VAL A 12 7.46 -10.63 -5.98
CA VAL A 12 7.21 -9.88 -4.75
C VAL A 12 6.65 -10.76 -3.63
N ALA A 13 5.77 -11.70 -3.97
CA ALA A 13 5.13 -12.60 -3.02
C ALA A 13 4.99 -14.01 -3.63
N PRO A 14 6.08 -14.80 -3.62
CA PRO A 14 6.13 -16.13 -4.25
C PRO A 14 5.13 -17.11 -3.64
N ASP A 15 4.87 -16.99 -2.33
CA ASP A 15 3.90 -17.81 -1.59
C ASP A 15 2.46 -17.31 -1.72
N GLY A 16 2.19 -16.40 -2.67
CA GLY A 16 0.86 -15.86 -2.95
C GLY A 16 0.46 -14.66 -2.10
N ALA A 17 1.13 -14.37 -0.98
CA ALA A 17 0.91 -13.16 -0.18
C ALA A 17 2.21 -12.67 0.47
N VAL A 18 2.26 -11.39 0.83
CA VAL A 18 3.36 -10.86 1.65
C VAL A 18 3.09 -11.23 3.12
N PRO A 19 3.99 -11.94 3.80
CA PRO A 19 3.81 -12.28 5.22
C PRO A 19 3.97 -11.02 6.09
N GLU A 20 3.26 -10.99 7.22
CA GLU A 20 3.22 -9.83 8.12
C GLU A 20 4.59 -9.55 8.77
N GLU A 21 5.36 -10.61 9.02
CA GLU A 21 6.72 -10.57 9.55
C GLU A 21 7.65 -9.70 8.69
N ARG A 22 7.46 -9.76 7.35
CA ARG A 22 8.29 -9.03 6.38
C ARG A 22 8.03 -7.53 6.37
N VAL A 23 6.93 -7.09 6.97
CA VAL A 23 6.48 -5.69 6.96
C VAL A 23 6.24 -5.15 8.38
N ARG A 24 6.69 -5.88 9.40
CA ARG A 24 6.44 -5.60 10.81
C ARG A 24 6.98 -4.22 11.24
N GLY A 25 8.14 -3.82 10.76
CA GLY A 25 8.72 -2.51 11.06
C GLY A 25 7.86 -1.39 10.49
N GLN A 26 7.38 -1.52 9.26
CA GLN A 26 6.43 -0.55 8.67
C GLN A 26 5.07 -0.55 9.39
N LEU A 27 4.56 -1.72 9.80
CA LEU A 27 3.29 -1.82 10.55
C LEU A 27 3.38 -1.18 11.93
N SER A 28 4.50 -1.32 12.63
CA SER A 28 4.69 -0.73 13.97
C SER A 28 4.69 0.81 13.98
N GLN A 29 4.85 1.46 12.82
CA GLN A 29 4.76 2.92 12.69
C GLN A 29 3.32 3.43 12.76
N ASP A 30 2.33 2.53 12.65
CA ASP A 30 0.89 2.86 12.66
C ASP A 30 0.54 4.02 11.72
N LYS A 31 1.23 4.08 10.58
CA LYS A 31 1.09 5.18 9.60
C LYS A 31 -0.02 4.96 8.59
N ALA A 32 -0.59 3.76 8.57
CA ALA A 32 -1.74 3.44 7.74
C ALA A 32 -2.58 2.39 8.45
N CYS A 33 -3.90 2.54 8.38
CA CYS A 33 -4.84 1.57 8.90
C CYS A 33 -6.01 1.40 7.94
N MET A 34 -6.60 0.21 7.96
CA MET A 34 -7.79 -0.05 7.18
C MET A 34 -9.01 0.50 7.93
N GLY A 35 -9.68 1.47 7.32
CA GLY A 35 -10.96 1.98 7.79
C GLY A 35 -12.13 1.06 7.46
N GLY A 36 -13.32 1.64 7.51
CA GLY A 36 -14.56 1.00 7.08
C GLY A 36 -14.73 1.01 5.56
N VAL A 37 -15.99 1.00 5.14
CA VAL A 37 -16.39 1.19 3.73
C VAL A 37 -17.09 2.53 3.57
N ASP A 38 -16.97 3.14 2.39
CA ASP A 38 -17.71 4.35 2.06
C ASP A 38 -19.18 4.03 1.70
N ARG A 39 -19.96 5.08 1.37
CA ARG A 39 -21.38 4.95 0.98
C ARG A 39 -21.60 4.07 -0.27
N THR A 40 -20.56 3.82 -1.05
CA THR A 40 -20.59 2.99 -2.26
C THR A 40 -19.97 1.61 -2.05
N GLY A 41 -19.66 1.24 -0.80
CA GLY A 41 -19.05 -0.05 -0.45
C GLY A 41 -17.56 -0.14 -0.77
N ARG A 42 -16.89 0.97 -1.09
CA ARG A 42 -15.44 0.97 -1.35
C ARG A 42 -14.68 0.90 -0.03
N PRO A 43 -13.68 0.00 0.11
CA PRO A 43 -12.80 -0.01 1.27
C PRO A 43 -12.07 1.33 1.41
N ILE A 44 -11.95 1.81 2.64
CA ILE A 44 -11.23 3.04 2.95
C ILE A 44 -9.88 2.70 3.57
N LEU A 45 -8.80 3.22 3.00
CA LEU A 45 -7.47 3.27 3.61
C LEU A 45 -7.27 4.64 4.27
N ILE A 46 -6.86 4.67 5.53
CA ILE A 46 -6.52 5.91 6.24
C ILE A 46 -5.01 5.94 6.43
N GLY A 47 -4.34 6.99 5.97
CA GLY A 47 -2.90 7.20 6.13
C GLY A 47 -2.59 8.43 6.97
N PHE A 48 -1.57 8.36 7.81
CA PHE A 48 -1.08 9.44 8.66
C PHE A 48 0.32 9.85 8.23
N LEU A 49 0.44 10.90 7.42
CA LEU A 49 1.71 11.24 6.79
C LEU A 49 2.76 11.75 7.78
N ALA A 50 2.33 12.31 8.91
CA ALA A 50 3.23 12.74 9.97
C ALA A 50 4.01 11.59 10.63
N ARG A 51 3.55 10.34 10.47
CA ARG A 51 4.18 9.13 11.03
C ARG A 51 5.13 8.45 10.05
N HIS A 52 5.20 8.92 8.81
CA HIS A 52 6.13 8.38 7.81
C HIS A 52 7.48 9.07 7.92
N TYR A 53 8.45 8.44 8.57
CA TYR A 53 9.81 8.96 8.68
C TYR A 53 10.72 8.34 7.61
N SER A 54 11.26 9.17 6.71
CA SER A 54 12.05 8.70 5.55
C SER A 54 13.50 8.38 5.89
N ALA A 55 14.05 9.00 6.93
CA ALA A 55 15.49 8.98 7.23
C ALA A 55 16.08 7.57 7.42
N ASN A 56 15.37 6.68 8.11
CA ASN A 56 15.85 5.32 8.44
C ASN A 56 15.06 4.22 7.73
N ARG A 57 14.40 4.56 6.61
CA ARG A 57 13.41 3.68 6.01
C ARG A 57 14.04 2.70 5.00
N ASP A 58 13.78 1.41 5.19
CA ASP A 58 14.14 0.36 4.23
C ASP A 58 13.17 0.37 3.02
N MET A 59 13.71 0.57 1.81
CA MET A 59 12.92 0.55 0.57
C MET A 59 12.28 -0.80 0.28
N ALA A 60 12.98 -1.91 0.56
CA ALA A 60 12.47 -3.24 0.27
C ALA A 60 11.29 -3.57 1.19
N GLU A 61 11.43 -3.24 2.49
CA GLU A 61 10.36 -3.40 3.47
C GLU A 61 9.15 -2.52 3.12
N PHE A 62 9.39 -1.25 2.77
CA PHE A 62 8.32 -0.33 2.38
C PHE A 62 7.55 -0.79 1.13
N LYS A 63 8.25 -1.23 0.07
CA LYS A 63 7.59 -1.77 -1.13
C LYS A 63 6.75 -3.01 -0.78
N SER A 64 7.28 -3.88 0.07
CA SER A 64 6.55 -5.07 0.56
C SER A 64 5.32 -4.67 1.36
N PHE A 65 5.41 -3.63 2.20
CA PHE A 65 4.31 -3.07 2.97
C PHE A 65 3.20 -2.49 2.09
N VAL A 66 3.57 -1.79 1.01
CA VAL A 66 2.61 -1.28 0.02
C VAL A 66 1.84 -2.44 -0.62
N VAL A 67 2.54 -3.51 -1.04
CA VAL A 67 1.89 -4.70 -1.62
C VAL A 67 0.99 -5.39 -0.59
N TYR A 68 1.47 -5.57 0.65
CA TYR A 68 0.68 -6.12 1.75
C TYR A 68 -0.64 -5.35 1.96
N PHE A 69 -0.59 -4.02 1.99
CA PHE A 69 -1.78 -3.19 2.15
C PHE A 69 -2.74 -3.32 0.97
N PHE A 70 -2.24 -3.37 -0.26
CA PHE A 70 -3.08 -3.61 -1.43
C PHE A 70 -3.72 -5.00 -1.41
N ASP A 71 -3.00 -6.04 -1.03
CA ASP A 71 -3.58 -7.39 -0.85
C ASP A 71 -4.74 -7.35 0.16
N LYS A 72 -4.59 -6.63 1.28
CA LYS A 72 -5.65 -6.45 2.29
C LYS A 72 -6.84 -5.64 1.77
N ILE A 73 -6.60 -4.61 0.96
CA ILE A 73 -7.67 -3.84 0.29
C ILE A 73 -8.44 -4.76 -0.65
N CYS A 74 -7.74 -5.49 -1.52
CA CYS A 74 -8.33 -6.41 -2.49
C CYS A 74 -9.17 -7.50 -1.81
N ALA A 75 -8.72 -8.02 -0.67
CA ALA A 75 -9.48 -8.99 0.12
C ALA A 75 -10.80 -8.44 0.70
N ARG A 76 -10.94 -7.11 0.82
CA ARG A 76 -12.15 -6.43 1.31
C ARG A 76 -13.04 -5.89 0.20
N LEU A 77 -12.62 -5.96 -1.06
CA LEU A 77 -13.41 -5.47 -2.18
C LEU A 77 -14.63 -6.39 -2.42
N PRO A 78 -15.86 -5.85 -2.46
CA PRO A 78 -17.02 -6.60 -2.92
C PRO A 78 -16.83 -7.09 -4.36
N ARG A 79 -17.49 -8.19 -4.74
CA ARG A 79 -17.52 -8.64 -6.15
C ARG A 79 -18.02 -7.52 -7.05
N GLY A 80 -17.27 -7.22 -8.11
CA GLY A 80 -17.59 -6.16 -9.07
C GLY A 80 -17.16 -4.75 -8.62
N GLN A 81 -16.51 -4.59 -7.46
CA GLN A 81 -15.88 -3.34 -7.04
C GLN A 81 -14.37 -3.43 -7.25
N GLU A 82 -13.81 -2.50 -8.01
CA GLU A 82 -12.38 -2.44 -8.33
C GLU A 82 -11.71 -1.19 -7.74
N LYS A 83 -12.50 -0.34 -7.08
CA LYS A 83 -12.06 0.94 -6.54
C LYS A 83 -12.00 0.89 -5.02
N PHE A 84 -10.98 1.55 -4.47
CA PHE A 84 -10.87 1.86 -3.05
C PHE A 84 -10.75 3.37 -2.87
N LEU A 85 -10.94 3.85 -1.65
CA LEU A 85 -10.74 5.25 -1.28
C LEU A 85 -9.53 5.33 -0.34
N CYS A 86 -8.67 6.31 -0.54
CA CYS A 86 -7.61 6.62 0.42
C CYS A 86 -7.78 8.03 0.98
N ILE A 87 -7.75 8.14 2.30
CA ILE A 87 -7.78 9.40 3.03
C ILE A 87 -6.42 9.59 3.69
N MET A 88 -5.78 10.71 3.38
CA MET A 88 -4.43 11.04 3.81
C MET A 88 -4.48 12.21 4.79
N ASP A 89 -4.23 11.96 6.07
CA ASP A 89 -4.09 13.00 7.08
C ASP A 89 -2.72 13.68 6.97
N LEU A 90 -2.77 14.96 6.62
CA LEU A 90 -1.61 15.82 6.45
C LEU A 90 -1.27 16.63 7.72
N LYS A 91 -2.04 16.48 8.80
CA LYS A 91 -1.76 17.18 10.05
C LYS A 91 -0.39 16.77 10.58
N GLY A 92 0.53 17.73 10.74
CA GLY A 92 1.90 17.48 11.18
C GLY A 92 2.83 16.94 10.09
N TRP A 93 2.40 16.90 8.83
CA TRP A 93 3.28 16.59 7.72
C TRP A 93 4.28 17.74 7.50
N GLY A 94 5.53 17.38 7.25
CA GLY A 94 6.63 18.32 7.13
C GLY A 94 7.81 17.69 6.40
N TYR A 95 8.93 18.40 6.33
CA TYR A 95 10.08 18.01 5.52
C TYR A 95 10.66 16.64 5.89
N SER A 96 10.75 16.33 7.20
CA SER A 96 11.23 15.03 7.71
C SER A 96 10.39 13.84 7.24
N ASN A 97 9.15 14.11 6.84
CA ASN A 97 8.14 13.11 6.50
C ASN A 97 7.82 13.12 4.99
N CYS A 98 8.42 14.02 4.23
CA CYS A 98 8.27 14.09 2.79
C CYS A 98 9.21 13.06 2.14
N ASP A 99 8.63 12.03 1.53
CA ASP A 99 9.38 10.93 0.91
C ASP A 99 8.95 10.70 -0.52
N VAL A 100 9.52 11.50 -1.42
CA VAL A 100 9.23 11.42 -2.86
C VAL A 100 9.53 10.02 -3.42
N ARG A 101 10.58 9.34 -2.92
CA ARG A 101 10.96 8.01 -3.40
C ARG A 101 9.95 6.96 -2.99
N ALA A 102 9.43 7.03 -1.77
CA ALA A 102 8.34 6.18 -1.32
C ALA A 102 7.08 6.42 -2.16
N TYR A 103 6.71 7.67 -2.42
CA TYR A 103 5.52 7.98 -3.24
C TYR A 103 5.64 7.45 -4.67
N ILE A 104 6.79 7.64 -5.32
CA ILE A 104 7.05 7.08 -6.65
C ILE A 104 6.92 5.55 -6.62
N ALA A 105 7.56 4.88 -5.65
CA ALA A 105 7.48 3.43 -5.54
C ALA A 105 6.03 2.93 -5.34
N THR A 106 5.21 3.63 -4.55
CA THR A 106 3.80 3.32 -4.39
C THR A 106 3.03 3.47 -5.70
N ILE A 107 3.28 4.54 -6.46
CA ILE A 107 2.65 4.78 -7.77
C ILE A 107 3.06 3.72 -8.79
N GLU A 108 4.35 3.37 -8.86
CA GLU A 108 4.84 2.32 -9.75
C GLU A 108 4.18 0.97 -9.46
N ILE A 109 4.05 0.60 -8.18
CA ILE A 109 3.35 -0.62 -7.77
C ILE A 109 1.88 -0.56 -8.20
N MET A 110 1.19 0.56 -7.97
CA MET A 110 -0.19 0.73 -8.41
C MET A 110 -0.34 0.59 -9.92
N GLN A 111 0.58 1.15 -10.71
CA GLN A 111 0.53 1.06 -12.18
C GLN A 111 0.73 -0.37 -12.69
N VAL A 112 1.57 -1.17 -12.03
CA VAL A 112 1.74 -2.59 -12.37
C VAL A 112 0.46 -3.39 -12.06
N CYS A 113 -0.21 -3.09 -10.95
CA CYS A 113 -1.47 -3.73 -10.55
C CYS A 113 -2.68 -3.31 -11.41
N SER A 114 -2.79 -2.04 -11.78
CA SER A 114 -3.94 -1.53 -12.56
C SER A 114 -3.89 -1.91 -14.03
N ALA A 115 -2.73 -2.34 -14.55
CA ALA A 115 -2.60 -2.75 -15.95
C ALA A 115 -3.09 -4.19 -16.21
N SER A 116 -3.56 -4.91 -15.19
CA SER A 116 -4.05 -6.31 -15.31
C SER A 116 -5.58 -6.46 -15.36
N SER A 117 -6.34 -5.39 -15.15
CA SER A 117 -7.81 -5.34 -15.27
C SER A 117 -8.25 -5.02 -16.70
#